data_AF-A0A8T4Y732-F1
#
_entry.id   AF-A0A8T4Y732-F1
#
_cell.length_a   1.000
_cell.length_b   1.000
_cell.length_c   1.000
_cell.angle_alpha   90.00
_cell.angle_beta   90.00
_cell.angle_gamma   90.00
#
_symmetry.space_group_name_H-M   'P 1'
#
loop_
_entity.id
_entity.type
_entity.pdbx_description
1 polymer ?
#
loop_
_entity_poly.entity_id
_entity_poly.type
_entity_poly.pdbx_seq_one_letter_code
_entity_poly.pdbx_strand_id
1 'polypeptide(L)' 'MFDVDGINAKKKELQRQADKLIEELKKLDERRKKGEFNEDTYKEKRREIEREIVEVMDRLAQMQFLSGQA' A
#
# COMPACT_ATOMS: atom_id res chain seq x y z
N MET A 1 -19.42 21.98 -2.20
CA MET A 1 -19.22 21.21 -0.95
C MET A 1 -18.46 19.97 -1.35
N PHE A 2 -17.29 19.68 -0.77
CA PHE A 2 -16.57 18.44 -1.08
C PHE A 2 -17.49 17.26 -0.72
N ASP A 3 -17.68 16.34 -1.66
CA ASP A 3 -18.51 15.16 -1.46
C ASP A 3 -17.81 14.23 -0.44
N VAL A 4 -18.20 14.38 0.83
CA VAL A 4 -17.64 13.65 1.96
C VAL A 4 -17.80 12.14 1.77
N ASP A 5 -18.87 11.72 1.09
CA ASP A 5 -19.12 10.31 0.78
C ASP A 5 -18.12 9.78 -0.27
N GLY A 6 -17.80 10.59 -1.28
CA GLY A 6 -16.74 10.31 -2.24
C GLY A 6 -15.35 10.18 -1.62
N ILE A 7 -15.00 11.06 -0.67
CA ILE A 7 -13.73 11.01 0.07
C ILE A 7 -13.65 9.73 0.92
N ASN A 8 -14.72 9.38 1.62
CA ASN A 8 -14.77 8.18 2.46
C ASN A 8 -14.67 6.88 1.62
N ALA A 9 -15.35 6.82 0.48
CA ALA A 9 -15.24 5.70 -0.45
C ALA A 9 -13.80 5.56 -0.95
N LYS A 10 -13.15 6.67 -1.32
CA LYS A 10 -11.76 6.65 -1.80
C LYS A 10 -10.77 6.24 -0.71
N LYS A 11 -10.94 6.75 0.51
CA LYS A 11 -10.15 6.35 1.69
C LYS A 11 -10.22 4.84 1.93
N LYS A 12 -11.43 4.27 1.89
CA LYS A 12 -11.64 2.82 2.06
C LYS A 12 -11.00 2.00 0.95
N GLU A 13 -11.02 2.49 -0.29
CA GLU A 13 -10.33 1.85 -1.41
C GLU A 13 -8.81 1.82 -1.19
N LEU A 14 -8.22 2.97 -0.83
CA LEU A 14 -6.78 3.08 -0.55
C LEU A 14 -6.35 2.19 0.62
N GLN A 15 -7.16 2.10 1.68
CA GLN A 15 -6.89 1.19 2.80
C GLN A 15 -6.83 -0.27 2.37
N ARG A 16 -7.79 -0.71 1.54
CA ARG A 16 -7.77 -2.06 0.96
C ARG A 16 -6.56 -2.30 0.06
N GLN A 17 -6.11 -1.28 -0.66
CA GLN A 17 -4.90 -1.38 -1.49
C GLN A 17 -3.65 -1.55 -0.60
N ALA A 18 -3.52 -0.76 0.47
CA ALA A 18 -2.43 -0.90 1.43
C ALA A 18 -2.41 -2.30 2.06
N ASP A 19 -3.55 -2.82 2.50
CA ASP A 19 -3.66 -4.16 3.08
C ASP A 19 -3.22 -5.25 2.09
N LYS A 20 -3.62 -5.13 0.82
CA LYS A 20 -3.20 -6.06 -0.24
C LYS A 20 -1.69 -6.02 -0.47
N LEU A 21 -1.10 -4.83 -0.54
CA LEU A 21 0.33 -4.68 -0.74
C LEU A 21 1.13 -5.24 0.45
N ILE A 22 0.65 -5.06 1.67
CA ILE A 22 1.26 -5.68 2.87
C ILE A 22 1.20 -7.21 2.78
N GLU A 23 0.07 -7.78 2.35
CA GLU A 23 -0.06 -9.23 2.13
C GLU A 23 0.84 -9.73 0.99
N GLU A 24 1.00 -8.95 -0.08
CA GLU A 24 1.95 -9.27 -1.16
C GLU A 24 3.39 -9.26 -0.69
N LEU A 25 3.77 -8.31 0.17
CA LEU A 25 5.10 -8.26 0.77
C LEU A 25 5.36 -9.51 1.64
N LYS A 26 4.40 -9.91 2.47
CA LYS A 26 4.49 -11.15 3.27
C LYS A 26 4.65 -12.38 2.39
N LYS A 27 3.86 -12.49 1.32
CA LYS A 27 3.96 -13.60 0.35
C LYS A 27 5.32 -13.60 -0.35
N LEU A 28 5.85 -12.43 -0.70
CA LEU A 28 7.19 -12.31 -1.28
C LEU A 28 8.26 -12.86 -0.33
N ASP A 29 8.17 -12.55 0.96
CA ASP A 29 9.08 -13.07 1.99
C ASP A 29 8.98 -14.59 2.14
N GLU A 30 7.76 -15.14 2.15
CA GLU A 30 7.55 -16.59 2.20
C GLU A 30 8.14 -17.32 0.99
N ARG A 31 7.95 -16.75 -0.21
CA ARG A 31 8.49 -17.31 -1.45
C ARG A 31 10.01 -17.23 -1.49
N ARG A 32 10.61 -16.15 -0.97
CA ARG A 32 12.08 -16.07 -0.78
C ARG A 32 12.58 -17.17 0.14
N LYS A 33 11.91 -17.40 1.28
CA LYS A 33 12.26 -18.48 2.22
C LYS A 33 12.20 -19.87 1.58
N LYS A 34 11.32 -20.07 0.59
CA LYS A 34 11.22 -21.29 -0.22
C LYS A 34 12.28 -21.40 -1.32
N GLY A 35 13.12 -20.38 -1.50
CA GLY A 35 14.18 -20.35 -2.53
C GLY A 35 13.67 -20.01 -3.94
N GLU A 36 12.47 -19.44 -4.08
CA GLU A 36 11.91 -19.09 -5.40
C GLU A 36 12.59 -17.88 -6.06
N PHE A 37 13.38 -17.11 -5.30
CA PHE A 37 14.05 -15.91 -5.77
C PHE A 37 15.52 -15.89 -5.34
N ASN A 38 16.38 -15.38 -6.23
CA ASN A 38 17.70 -14.92 -5.83
C ASN A 38 17.59 -13.59 -5.06
N GLU A 39 18.70 -13.16 -4.45
CA GLU A 39 18.69 -11.98 -3.58
C GLU A 39 18.35 -10.68 -4.33
N ASP A 40 18.84 -10.52 -5.56
CA ASP A 40 18.64 -9.31 -6.34
C ASP A 40 17.19 -9.17 -6.83
N THR A 41 16.60 -10.24 -7.38
CA THR A 41 15.19 -10.28 -7.78
C THR A 41 14.25 -10.08 -6.60
N TYR A 42 14.58 -10.62 -5.43
CA TYR A 42 13.81 -10.35 -4.21
C TYR A 42 13.89 -8.87 -3.81
N LYS A 43 15.09 -8.27 -3.83
CA LYS A 43 15.29 -6.85 -3.47
C LYS A 43 14.53 -5.91 -4.41
N GLU A 44 14.56 -6.18 -5.72
CA GLU A 44 13.82 -5.39 -6.71
C GLU A 44 12.31 -5.45 -6.46
N LYS A 45 11.74 -6.67 -6.39
CA LYS A 45 10.31 -6.86 -6.12
C LYS A 45 9.87 -6.25 -4.80
N ARG A 46 10.69 -6.40 -3.75
CA ARG A 46 10.41 -5.83 -2.43
C ARG A 46 10.36 -4.31 -2.52
N ARG A 47 11.32 -3.69 -3.20
CA ARG A 47 11.40 -2.24 -3.35
C ARG A 47 10.21 -1.67 -4.12
N GLU A 48 9.73 -2.39 -5.14
CA GLU A 48 8.51 -2.02 -5.88
C GLU A 48 7.29 -1.99 -4.95
N ILE A 49 7.06 -3.09 -4.21
CA ILE A 49 5.93 -3.18 -3.27
C ILE A 49 6.02 -2.11 -2.17
N GLU A 50 7.21 -1.92 -1.58
CA GLU A 50 7.42 -0.90 -0.55
C GLU A 50 7.15 0.52 -1.06
N ARG A 51 7.55 0.82 -2.30
CA ARG A 51 7.26 2.12 -2.92
C ARG A 51 5.75 2.32 -3.08
N GLU A 52 5.04 1.32 -3.58
CA GLU A 52 3.59 1.40 -3.74
C GLU A 52 2.87 1.58 -2.40
N ILE A 53 3.34 0.90 -1.34
CA ILE A 53 2.81 1.08 0.03
C ILE A 53 2.95 2.55 0.45
N VAL A 54 4.15 3.13 0.31
CA VAL A 54 4.40 4.53 0.68
C VAL A 54 3.50 5.48 -0.11
N GLU A 55 3.33 5.28 -1.40
CA GLU A 55 2.47 6.13 -2.25
C GLU A 55 0.99 6.04 -1.84
N VAL A 56 0.49 4.84 -1.51
CA VAL A 56 -0.89 4.66 -1.03
C VAL A 56 -1.07 5.30 0.36
N MET A 57 -0.10 5.15 1.25
CA MET A 57 -0.14 5.74 2.59
C MET A 57 -0.09 7.27 2.54
N ASP A 58 0.72 7.85 1.66
CA ASP A 58 0.77 9.29 1.45
C ASP A 58 -0.58 9.82 0.94
N ARG A 59 -1.19 9.16 -0.04
CA ARG A 59 -2.55 9.50 -0.51
C ARG A 59 -3.59 9.38 0.60
N LEU A 60 -3.48 8.38 1.49
CA LEU A 60 -4.35 8.28 2.66
C LEU A 60 -4.19 9.47 3.62
N ALA A 61 -2.96 9.89 3.88
CA ALA A 61 -2.67 11.05 4.73
C ALA A 61 -3.24 12.33 4.11
N GLN A 62 -3.06 12.53 2.79
CA GLN A 62 -3.66 13.66 2.06
C GLN A 62 -5.19 13.66 2.18
N MET A 63 -5.84 12.50 2.01
CA MET A 63 -7.30 12.38 2.15
C MET A 63 -7.78 12.68 3.58
N GLN A 64 -7.04 12.24 4.59
CA GLN A 64 -7.34 12.56 6.00
C GLN A 64 -7.25 14.07 6.24
N PHE A 65 -6.17 14.70 5.78
CA PHE A 65 -5.97 16.15 5.86
C PHE A 65 -7.12 16.93 5.19
N LEU A 66 -7.48 16.56 3.95
CA LEU A 66 -8.58 17.19 3.21
C LEU A 66 -9.95 17.00 3.87
N SER A 67 -10.14 15.89 4.60
CA SER A 67 -11.40 15.61 5.30
C SER A 67 -11.59 16.41 6.60
N GLY A 68 -10.61 17.23 7.01
CA GLY A 68 -10.67 18.01 8.26
C GLY A 68 -10.60 17.16 9.53
N GLN A 69 -10.25 15.87 9.40
CA GLN A 69 -9.88 15.02 10.53
C GLN A 69 -8.44 15.33 10.93
N ALA A 70 -8.23 16.44 11.63
CA ALA A 70 -7.00 16.75 12.36
C ALA A 70 -7.21 16.52 13.85
#